data_AF-M8BMJ1-F1
#
_entry.id   AF-M8BMJ1-F1
#
_cell.length_a   1.000
_cell.length_b   1.000
_cell.length_c   1.000
_cell.angle_alpha   90.00
_cell.angle_beta   90.00
_cell.angle_gamma   90.00
#
_symmetry.space_group_name_H-M   'P 1'
#
loop_
_entity.id
_entity.type
_entity.pdbx_description
1 polymer ?
#
loop_
_entity_poly.entity_id
_entity_poly.type
_entity_poly.pdbx_seq_one_letter_code
_entity_poly.pdbx_strand_id
1 'polypeptide(L)'
;MKPANLLVNRAGQVKIGDFGIAEVVSRAGKYRAAYEGTAAYMSPERFDTERLHDGEEDRVDPYAADVWGLGVTVLELLMGRYPLLPAGQELTWAALMCAICFGELPALPDGSASPELRSFVSACLQKDHRKRASVAELVAHPFVAGRDVAAARHALREVIAQRV
;
A
#
# COMPACT_ATOMS: atom_id res chain seq x y z
N MET A 1 2.98 -4.23 -2.30
CA MET A 1 2.42 -3.49 -3.47
C MET A 1 2.79 -1.99 -3.44
N LYS A 2 3.24 -1.38 -4.55
CA LYS A 2 3.59 0.07 -4.66
C LYS A 2 3.16 0.67 -6.01
N PRO A 3 2.96 2.01 -6.14
CA PRO A 3 2.50 2.64 -7.38
C PRO A 3 3.38 2.35 -8.60
N ALA A 4 4.70 2.34 -8.43
CA ALA A 4 5.64 2.07 -9.52
C ALA A 4 5.49 0.68 -10.15
N ASN A 5 4.85 -0.25 -9.45
CA ASN A 5 4.58 -1.61 -9.94
C ASN A 5 3.19 -1.73 -10.59
N LEU A 6 2.40 -0.65 -10.66
CA LEU A 6 1.10 -0.61 -11.32
C LEU A 6 1.25 0.05 -12.69
N LEU A 7 1.37 -0.78 -13.72
CA LEU A 7 1.51 -0.35 -15.11
C LEU A 7 0.14 -0.07 -15.70
N VAL A 8 0.00 1.08 -16.38
CA VAL A 8 -1.25 1.47 -17.02
C VAL A 8 -1.01 1.76 -18.50
N ASN A 9 -1.87 1.21 -19.36
CA ASN A 9 -1.80 1.48 -20.80
C ASN A 9 -2.80 2.55 -21.25
N ARG A 10 -2.68 3.01 -22.51
CA ARG A 10 -3.60 4.01 -23.11
C ARG A 10 -5.06 3.56 -23.16
N ALA A 11 -5.32 2.25 -23.04
CA ALA A 11 -6.68 1.72 -22.94
C ALA A 11 -7.22 1.71 -21.49
N GLY A 12 -6.52 2.31 -20.53
CA GLY A 12 -6.92 2.36 -19.11
C GLY A 12 -6.86 1.00 -18.41
N GLN A 13 -6.13 0.03 -18.97
CA GLN A 13 -5.95 -1.27 -18.35
C GLN A 13 -4.76 -1.20 -17.39
N VAL A 14 -4.97 -1.68 -16.16
CA VAL A 14 -3.93 -1.79 -15.13
C VAL A 14 -3.39 -3.21 -15.12
N LYS A 15 -2.07 -3.34 -15.04
CA LYS A 15 -1.36 -4.60 -14.84
C LYS A 15 -0.34 -4.43 -13.71
N ILE A 16 -0.20 -5.45 -12.88
CA ILE A 16 0.90 -5.50 -11.92
C ILE A 16 2.16 -5.89 -12.69
N GLY A 17 3.21 -5.09 -12.54
CA GLY A 17 4.55 -5.36 -13.03
C GLY A 17 5.52 -5.60 -11.86
N ASP A 18 6.74 -5.97 -12.21
CA ASP A 18 7.86 -6.19 -11.29
C ASP A 18 7.54 -7.15 -10.12
N PHE A 19 7.68 -8.44 -10.41
CA PHE A 19 7.64 -9.53 -9.43
C PHE A 19 9.01 -9.79 -8.78
N GLY A 20 10.01 -8.92 -8.99
CA GLY A 20 11.42 -9.15 -8.63
C GLY A 20 11.73 -9.22 -7.13
N ILE A 21 10.71 -9.08 -6.27
CA ILE A 21 10.80 -9.18 -4.81
C ILE A 21 9.82 -10.24 -4.27
N ALA A 22 9.25 -11.09 -5.14
CA ALA A 22 8.31 -12.15 -4.77
C ALA A 22 8.96 -13.30 -3.98
N GLU A 23 10.29 -13.38 -3.99
CA GLU A 23 11.10 -14.33 -3.22
C GLU A 23 12.44 -13.66 -2.91
N VAL A 24 13.16 -14.16 -1.90
CA VAL A 24 14.46 -13.68 -1.40
C VAL A 24 14.38 -12.62 -0.28
N VAL A 25 13.87 -13.06 0.88
CA VAL A 25 14.40 -12.62 2.17
C VAL A 25 15.69 -13.42 2.40
N SER A 26 16.83 -12.97 1.83
CA SER A 26 18.13 -13.49 2.23
C SER A 26 19.02 -12.37 2.75
N ARG A 27 19.22 -12.41 4.07
CA ARG A 27 20.33 -11.90 4.88
C ARG A 27 21.22 -10.78 4.30
N ALA A 28 21.23 -9.69 5.06
CA ALA A 28 22.40 -8.90 5.44
C ALA A 28 23.39 -8.51 4.33
N GLY A 29 23.23 -7.28 3.82
CA GLY A 29 24.36 -6.54 3.26
C GLY A 29 24.05 -5.70 2.03
N LYS A 30 24.01 -4.38 2.23
CA LYS A 30 24.31 -3.33 1.24
C LYS A 30 23.50 -3.30 -0.07
N TYR A 31 22.26 -2.80 0.00
CA TYR A 31 21.55 -2.22 -1.16
C TYR A 31 20.66 -1.04 -0.72
N ARG A 32 21.25 0.04 -0.17
CA ARG A 32 20.50 1.10 0.56
C ARG A 32 19.56 1.96 -0.30
N ALA A 33 19.88 2.29 -1.56
CA ALA A 33 19.05 3.23 -2.33
C ALA A 33 17.79 2.60 -3.00
N ALA A 34 17.89 1.37 -3.52
CA ALA A 34 16.74 0.68 -4.13
C ALA A 34 15.74 0.13 -3.09
N TYR A 35 16.24 -0.14 -1.87
CA TYR A 35 15.41 -0.59 -0.76
C TYR A 35 14.57 0.54 -0.15
N GLU A 36 15.06 1.78 -0.07
CA GLU A 36 14.34 2.88 0.58
C GLU A 36 12.99 3.21 -0.09
N GLY A 37 12.95 3.24 -1.43
CA GLY A 37 11.70 3.45 -2.17
C GLY A 37 10.70 2.28 -2.07
N THR A 38 11.18 1.07 -1.80
CA THR A 38 10.32 -0.11 -1.58
C THR A 38 9.91 -0.26 -0.11
N ALA A 39 10.81 0.12 0.81
CA ALA A 39 10.60 0.15 2.25
C ALA A 39 9.46 1.10 2.65
N ALA A 40 9.23 2.16 1.88
CA ALA A 40 8.10 3.06 2.07
C ALA A 40 6.72 2.36 2.00
N TYR A 41 6.64 1.20 1.35
CA TYR A 41 5.41 0.41 1.23
C TYR A 41 5.47 -0.90 2.02
N MET A 42 6.51 -1.08 2.82
CA MET A 42 6.74 -2.27 3.62
C MET A 42 5.83 -2.26 4.85
N SER A 43 5.30 -3.42 5.20
CA SER A 43 4.41 -3.59 6.35
C SER A 43 5.16 -3.59 7.69
N PRO A 44 4.53 -3.23 8.82
CA PRO A 44 5.18 -3.12 10.12
C PRO A 44 5.94 -4.38 10.56
N GLU A 45 5.38 -5.56 10.34
CA GLU A 45 5.97 -6.86 10.68
C GLU A 45 7.24 -7.19 9.89
N ARG A 46 7.49 -6.50 8.78
CA ARG A 46 8.75 -6.64 8.02
C ARG A 46 9.87 -5.73 8.57
N PHE A 47 9.52 -4.69 9.35
CA PHE A 47 10.48 -3.89 10.10
C PHE A 47 10.80 -4.51 11.46
N ASP A 48 9.80 -5.12 12.08
CA ASP A 48 9.84 -5.70 13.42
C ASP A 48 9.57 -7.21 13.32
N THR A 49 10.59 -7.95 12.88
CA THR A 49 10.51 -9.40 12.72
C THR A 49 10.41 -10.13 14.06
N GLU A 50 10.78 -9.49 15.17
CA GLU A 50 10.70 -10.09 16.51
C GLU A 50 9.25 -10.30 16.96
N ARG A 51 8.33 -9.42 16.56
CA ARG A 51 6.89 -9.57 16.82
C ARG A 51 6.19 -10.71 16.08
N LEU A 52 6.87 -11.34 15.10
CA LEU A 52 6.35 -12.52 14.39
C LEU A 52 6.66 -13.83 15.14
N HIS A 53 7.56 -13.82 16.13
CA HIS A 53 8.14 -15.03 16.74
C HIS A 53 7.32 -15.65 17.89
N ASP A 54 6.07 -15.26 18.11
CA ASP A 54 5.20 -15.86 19.14
C ASP A 54 4.65 -17.26 18.76
N GLY A 55 5.34 -18.00 17.88
CA GLY A 55 4.99 -19.39 17.54
C GLY A 55 3.72 -19.57 16.70
N GLU A 56 3.15 -18.49 16.15
CA GLU A 56 1.96 -18.48 15.29
C GLU A 56 2.27 -18.22 13.81
N GLU A 57 3.47 -18.58 13.33
CA GLU A 57 3.90 -18.38 11.93
C GLU A 57 2.91 -18.99 10.91
N ASP A 58 2.21 -20.07 11.28
CA ASP A 58 1.18 -20.74 10.46
C ASP A 58 -0.15 -19.98 10.31
N ARG A 59 -0.36 -18.85 11.01
CA ARG A 59 -1.61 -18.06 10.99
C ARG A 59 -1.49 -16.73 10.25
N VAL A 60 -0.33 -16.42 9.66
CA VAL A 60 -0.11 -15.18 8.93
C VAL A 60 -0.67 -15.34 7.52
N ASP A 61 -1.70 -14.56 7.16
CA ASP A 61 -2.13 -14.46 5.75
C ASP A 61 -0.92 -14.02 4.90
N PRO A 62 -0.45 -14.83 3.94
CA PRO A 62 0.74 -14.53 3.15
C PRO A 62 0.59 -13.23 2.33
N TYR A 63 -0.64 -12.78 2.10
CA TYR A 63 -0.95 -11.57 1.35
C TYR A 63 -1.10 -10.33 2.23
N ALA A 64 -1.08 -10.46 3.57
CA ALA A 64 -1.31 -9.33 4.49
C ALA A 64 -0.28 -8.19 4.33
N ALA A 65 0.97 -8.52 3.99
CA ALA A 65 1.99 -7.52 3.71
C ALA A 65 1.71 -6.73 2.42
N ASP A 66 1.14 -7.38 1.41
CA ASP A 66 0.74 -6.71 0.17
C ASP A 66 -0.52 -5.85 0.35
N VAL A 67 -1.45 -6.28 1.20
CA VAL A 67 -2.62 -5.49 1.62
C VAL A 67 -2.19 -4.15 2.24
N TRP A 68 -1.18 -4.17 3.12
CA TRP A 68 -0.62 -2.94 3.68
C TRP A 68 -0.09 -2.02 2.58
N GLY A 69 0.78 -2.54 1.70
CA GLY A 69 1.36 -1.76 0.61
C GLY A 69 0.29 -1.19 -0.35
N LEU A 70 -0.80 -1.94 -0.58
CA LEU A 70 -1.96 -1.47 -1.33
C LEU A 70 -2.63 -0.29 -0.63
N GLY A 71 -2.83 -0.36 0.68
CA GLY A 71 -3.38 0.74 1.48
C GLY A 71 -2.53 2.01 1.38
N VAL A 72 -1.21 1.89 1.49
CA VAL A 72 -0.27 3.03 1.34
C VAL A 72 -0.35 3.59 -0.08
N THR A 73 -0.39 2.72 -1.10
CA THR A 73 -0.53 3.10 -2.52
C THR A 73 -1.81 3.89 -2.78
N VAL A 74 -2.96 3.42 -2.28
CA VAL A 74 -4.25 4.09 -2.46
C VAL A 74 -4.24 5.46 -1.79
N LEU A 75 -3.67 5.55 -0.59
CA LEU A 75 -3.58 6.81 0.14
C LEU A 75 -2.64 7.80 -0.54
N GLU A 76 -1.54 7.33 -1.11
CA GLU A 76 -0.64 8.15 -1.92
C GLU A 76 -1.30 8.67 -3.20
N LEU A 77 -2.04 7.82 -3.91
CA LEU A 77 -2.78 8.24 -5.12
C LEU A 77 -3.81 9.32 -4.79
N LEU A 78 -4.45 9.22 -3.62
CA LEU A 78 -5.39 10.22 -3.14
C LEU A 78 -4.70 11.55 -2.77
N MET A 79 -3.56 11.49 -2.08
CA MET A 79 -2.86 12.67 -1.57
C MET A 79 -1.91 13.32 -2.59
N GLY A 80 -1.55 12.61 -3.67
CA GLY A 80 -0.57 13.04 -4.66
C GLY A 80 0.88 13.07 -4.16
N ARG A 81 1.14 12.53 -2.96
CA ARG A 81 2.45 12.47 -2.30
C ARG A 81 2.48 11.32 -1.31
N TYR A 82 3.67 10.88 -0.90
CA TYR A 82 3.82 9.85 0.13
C TYR A 82 3.08 10.24 1.42
N PRO A 83 2.24 9.35 1.99
CA PRO A 83 1.26 9.75 2.99
C PRO A 83 1.74 9.60 4.44
N LEU A 84 2.72 8.74 4.72
CA LEU A 84 3.09 8.40 6.11
C LEU A 84 4.16 9.31 6.70
N LEU A 85 4.72 10.23 5.92
CA LEU A 85 5.68 11.22 6.38
C LEU A 85 5.27 12.64 5.93
N PRO A 86 5.67 13.68 6.68
CA PRO A 86 5.51 15.07 6.27
C PRO A 86 6.05 15.34 4.87
N ALA A 87 5.40 16.27 4.16
CA ALA A 87 5.84 16.66 2.82
C ALA A 87 7.27 17.21 2.85
N GLY A 88 8.12 16.71 1.94
CA GLY A 88 9.53 17.11 1.85
C GLY A 88 10.47 16.43 2.85
N GLN A 89 9.96 15.62 3.77
CA GLN A 89 10.82 14.82 4.65
C GLN A 89 11.47 13.66 3.87
N GLU A 90 12.76 13.45 4.12
CA GLU A 90 13.53 12.36 3.52
C GLU A 90 13.05 10.98 4.04
N LEU A 91 12.90 10.02 3.13
CA LEU A 91 12.41 8.67 3.39
C LEU A 91 13.50 7.75 3.95
N THR A 92 14.23 8.22 4.98
CA THR A 92 15.28 7.43 5.61
C THR A 92 14.68 6.19 6.30
N TRP A 93 15.47 5.12 6.41
CA TRP A 93 15.03 3.88 7.07
C TRP A 93 14.47 4.09 8.48
N ALA A 94 15.12 4.94 9.28
CA ALA A 94 14.66 5.25 10.65
C ALA A 94 13.34 6.02 10.66
N ALA A 95 13.19 7.02 9.78
CA ALA A 95 11.93 7.77 9.66
C ALA A 95 10.76 6.87 9.22
N LEU A 96 11.01 6.00 8.24
CA LEU A 96 10.05 5.02 7.76
C LEU A 96 9.66 4.03 8.86
N MET A 97 10.64 3.46 9.57
CA MET A 97 10.39 2.53 10.67
C MET A 97 9.49 3.18 11.74
N CYS A 98 9.84 4.39 12.20
CA CYS A 98 9.06 5.11 13.19
C CYS A 98 7.61 5.37 12.73
N ALA A 99 7.43 5.88 11.51
CA ALA A 99 6.10 6.18 10.98
C ALA A 99 5.26 4.92 10.74
N ILE A 100 5.87 3.88 10.16
CA ILE A 100 5.18 2.64 9.79
C ILE A 100 4.84 1.83 11.03
N CYS A 101 5.71 1.75 12.03
CA CYS A 101 5.46 0.90 13.21
C CYS A 101 4.70 1.61 14.32
N PHE A 102 4.88 2.93 14.48
CA PHE A 102 4.35 3.68 15.63
C PHE A 102 3.55 4.92 15.25
N GLY A 103 3.65 5.41 14.01
CA GLY A 103 2.94 6.58 13.54
C GLY A 103 1.46 6.34 13.26
N GLU A 104 0.66 7.41 13.44
CA GLU A 104 -0.74 7.46 13.05
C GLU A 104 -0.89 7.72 11.53
N LEU A 105 -2.06 7.38 10.99
CA LEU A 105 -2.39 7.71 9.61
C LEU A 105 -2.69 9.21 9.47
N PRO A 106 -2.29 9.84 8.35
CA PRO A 106 -2.60 11.25 8.14
C PRO A 106 -4.12 11.47 8.10
N ALA A 107 -4.57 12.56 8.72
CA ALA A 107 -5.94 13.01 8.55
C ALA A 107 -6.16 13.48 7.10
N LEU A 108 -7.16 12.90 6.44
CA LEU A 108 -7.58 13.33 5.11
C LEU A 108 -8.55 14.52 5.24
N PRO A 109 -8.33 15.65 4.53
CA PRO A 109 -9.22 16.82 4.57
C PRO A 109 -10.69 16.45 4.35
N ASP A 110 -11.61 17.20 4.94
CA ASP A 110 -13.04 16.95 4.76
C ASP A 110 -13.42 17.02 3.27
N GLY A 111 -14.26 16.08 2.85
CA GLY A 111 -14.68 15.96 1.44
C GLY A 111 -13.62 15.38 0.48
N SER A 112 -12.35 15.20 0.90
CA SER A 112 -11.31 14.65 0.01
C SER A 112 -11.48 13.16 -0.30
N ALA A 113 -12.19 12.41 0.56
CA ALA A 113 -12.42 10.97 0.41
C ALA A 113 -13.79 10.58 0.93
N SER A 114 -14.46 9.68 0.20
CA SER A 114 -15.74 9.11 0.62
C SER A 114 -15.58 8.24 1.88
N PRO A 115 -16.66 8.03 2.67
CA PRO A 115 -16.65 7.13 3.81
C PRO A 115 -16.17 5.71 3.45
N GLU A 116 -16.54 5.21 2.26
CA GLU A 116 -16.13 3.90 1.78
C GLU A 116 -14.63 3.84 1.49
N LEU A 117 -14.05 4.87 0.88
CA LEU A 117 -12.61 4.95 0.65
C LEU A 117 -11.84 5.00 1.99
N ARG A 118 -12.32 5.78 2.96
CA ARG A 118 -11.71 5.86 4.30
C ARG A 118 -11.77 4.51 5.01
N SER A 119 -12.92 3.83 4.96
CA SER A 119 -13.10 2.48 5.52
C SER A 119 -12.17 1.46 4.84
N PHE A 120 -12.05 1.50 3.52
CA PHE A 120 -11.16 0.61 2.76
C PHE A 120 -9.69 0.80 3.15
N VAL A 121 -9.21 2.05 3.20
CA VAL A 121 -7.83 2.35 3.61
C VAL A 121 -7.58 1.91 5.06
N SER A 122 -8.55 2.12 5.96
CA SER A 122 -8.46 1.68 7.35
C SER A 122 -8.37 0.14 7.47
N ALA A 123 -9.13 -0.60 6.66
CA ALA A 123 -9.09 -2.05 6.62
C ALA A 123 -7.73 -2.60 6.12
N CYS A 124 -7.05 -1.86 5.23
CA CYS A 124 -5.71 -2.21 4.77
C CYS A 124 -4.61 -1.86 5.77
N LEU A 125 -4.70 -0.69 6.42
CA LEU A 125 -3.60 -0.09 7.19
C LEU A 125 -3.68 -0.40 8.70
N GLN A 126 -4.03 -1.63 9.05
CA GLN A 126 -3.91 -2.13 10.42
C GLN A 126 -2.46 -2.51 10.72
N LYS A 127 -1.90 -2.01 11.82
CA LYS A 127 -0.52 -2.33 12.22
C LYS A 127 -0.39 -3.82 12.53
N ASP A 128 -1.34 -4.37 13.29
CA ASP A 128 -1.48 -5.80 13.52
C ASP A 128 -1.98 -6.49 12.23
N HIS A 129 -1.14 -7.33 11.63
CA HIS A 129 -1.45 -8.00 10.36
C HIS A 129 -2.68 -8.91 10.46
N ARG A 130 -3.01 -9.43 11.64
CA ARG A 130 -4.17 -10.32 11.87
C ARG A 130 -5.50 -9.57 11.84
N LYS A 131 -5.45 -8.24 12.00
CA LYS A 131 -6.63 -7.36 11.94
C LYS A 131 -6.83 -6.76 10.55
N ARG A 132 -5.88 -6.93 9.63
CA ARG A 132 -6.04 -6.47 8.24
C ARG A 132 -7.10 -7.32 7.56
N ALA A 133 -7.89 -6.68 6.72
CA ALA A 133 -8.80 -7.41 5.84
C ALA A 133 -8.00 -8.28 4.86
N SER A 134 -8.47 -9.51 4.66
CA SER A 134 -8.00 -10.39 3.60
C SER A 134 -8.34 -9.83 2.22
N VAL A 135 -7.66 -10.33 1.18
CA VAL A 135 -7.95 -9.93 -0.20
C VAL A 135 -9.42 -10.20 -0.58
N ALA A 136 -9.98 -11.33 -0.12
CA ALA A 136 -11.37 -11.68 -0.39
C ALA A 136 -12.35 -10.66 0.23
N GLU A 137 -12.10 -10.24 1.47
CA GLU A 137 -12.88 -9.20 2.14
C GLU A 137 -12.75 -7.84 1.45
N LEU A 138 -11.55 -7.48 0.98
CA LEU A 138 -11.32 -6.22 0.26
C LEU A 138 -12.02 -6.19 -1.10
N VAL A 139 -12.08 -7.31 -1.82
CA VAL A 139 -12.84 -7.43 -3.08
C VAL A 139 -14.35 -7.26 -2.81
N ALA A 140 -14.84 -7.78 -1.68
CA ALA A 140 -16.23 -7.62 -1.26
C ALA A 140 -16.54 -6.27 -0.60
N HIS A 141 -15.52 -5.46 -0.26
CA HIS A 141 -15.71 -4.21 0.45
C HIS A 141 -16.51 -3.19 -0.40
N PRO A 142 -17.43 -2.39 0.17
CA PRO A 142 -18.30 -1.44 -0.57
C PRO A 142 -17.56 -0.38 -1.42
N PHE A 143 -16.28 -0.15 -1.15
CA PHE A 143 -15.44 0.70 -1.99
C PHE A 143 -15.21 0.08 -3.38
N VAL A 144 -15.06 -1.25 -3.43
CA VAL A 144 -14.74 -2.03 -4.64
C VAL A 144 -15.97 -2.74 -5.19
N ALA A 145 -16.74 -3.40 -4.32
CA ALA A 145 -17.92 -4.15 -4.70
C ALA A 145 -18.98 -3.24 -5.36
N GLY A 146 -19.56 -3.71 -6.46
CA GLY A 146 -20.62 -2.98 -7.18
C GLY A 146 -20.14 -1.75 -7.96
N ARG A 147 -18.84 -1.51 -8.09
CA ARG A 147 -18.31 -0.44 -8.96
C ARG A 147 -18.37 -0.84 -10.42
N ASP A 148 -18.78 0.10 -11.26
CA ASP A 148 -18.73 -0.05 -12.71
C ASP A 148 -17.26 0.03 -13.18
N VAL A 149 -16.69 -1.13 -13.48
CA VAL A 149 -15.31 -1.28 -13.96
C VAL A 149 -15.11 -0.57 -15.31
N ALA A 150 -16.13 -0.51 -16.17
CA ALA A 150 -16.05 0.19 -17.45
C ALA A 150 -16.00 1.71 -17.23
N ALA A 151 -16.83 2.24 -16.35
CA ALA A 151 -16.79 3.64 -15.96
C ALA A 151 -15.44 4.02 -15.31
N ALA A 152 -14.94 3.20 -14.37
CA ALA A 152 -13.64 3.42 -13.73
C ALA A 152 -12.49 3.41 -14.76
N ARG A 153 -12.52 2.47 -15.72
CA ARG A 153 -11.55 2.41 -16.81
C ARG A 153 -11.61 3.65 -17.70
N HIS A 154 -12.81 4.15 -17.99
CA HIS A 154 -12.98 5.37 -18.78
C HIS A 154 -12.41 6.59 -18.04
N ALA A 155 -12.74 6.77 -16.76
CA ALA A 155 -12.17 7.84 -15.93
C ALA A 155 -10.63 7.79 -15.90
N LEU A 156 -10.04 6.59 -15.77
CA LEU A 156 -8.60 6.42 -15.80
C LEU A 156 -7.98 6.82 -17.15
N ARG A 157 -8.65 6.58 -18.28
CA ARG A 157 -8.18 7.03 -19.60
C ARG A 157 -8.12 8.55 -19.69
N GLU A 158 -9.14 9.24 -19.18
CA GLU A 158 -9.18 10.71 -19.17
C GLU A 158 -8.00 11.27 -18.37
N VAL A 159 -7.71 10.69 -17.20
CA VAL A 159 -6.55 11.09 -16.37
C VAL A 159 -5.22 10.88 -17.12
N ILE A 160 -5.07 9.77 -17.85
CA ILE A 160 -3.87 9.50 -18.65
C ILE A 160 -3.75 10.50 -19.79
N ALA A 161 -4.84 10.79 -20.51
CA ALA A 161 -4.85 11.70 -21.65
C ALA A 161 -4.47 13.14 -21.26
N GLN A 162 -4.77 13.57 -20.04
CA GLN A 162 -4.40 14.90 -19.52
C GLN A 162 -2.90 15.03 -19.17
N ARG A 163 -2.14 13.93 -19.17
CA ARG A 163 -0.71 13.92 -18.79
C ARG A 163 0.24 13.53 -19.91
N VAL A 164 -0.26 13.30 -21.13
CA VAL A 164 0.52 12.98 -22.34
C VAL A 164 0.52 14.15 -23.30
#